data_AF-A0A349GT80-F1
#
_entry.id   AF-A0A349GT80-F1
#
_cell.length_a   1.000
_cell.length_b   1.000
_cell.length_c   1.000
_cell.angle_alpha   90.00
_cell.angle_beta   90.00
_cell.angle_gamma   90.00
#
_symmetry.space_group_name_H-M   'P 1'
#
loop_
_entity.id
_entity.type
_entity.pdbx_description
1 polymer ?
#
loop_
_entity_poly.entity_id
_entity_poly.type
_entity_poly.pdbx_seq_one_letter_code
_entity_poly.pdbx_strand_id
1 'polypeptide(L)'
;MNFAVLKGAAYCLVHTPDMILHNGTTQTVEKHTNPDSEYLKNIRANYRTYEEVVNYGPNQTYIGNMTPTELKEVGMPFVGKNIEGATNKGKFGEILAQKEFILMIKLADVFDLVLLEETFLADALEVYRNYEFYSEADESHLKKSYEFFVIEALVNEEGAEGLYHEDKLVGCVKRAHDVDTNLSSHVIFENLVVKASGILAFKNLIARNNIDPITIDYVIECSEEACGDMNQRGGGNFAKAIAEAVGAINATGSDLRGFCAAPTHSLISAASLVKARTYKNVVIVAGGASAKLGMNGKDHMKKGFPILEDTLGAFAVLISENDGVSPIFNTDFVGRH
;
A
#
# COMPACT_ATOMS: atom_id res chain seq x y z
N MET A 1 -15.13 9.72 32.05
CA MET A 1 -13.77 9.39 31.54
C MET A 1 -13.75 9.68 30.06
N ASN A 2 -12.73 10.41 29.56
CA ASN A 2 -12.65 10.77 28.15
C ASN A 2 -11.98 9.63 27.39
N PHE A 3 -12.74 8.64 26.93
CA PHE A 3 -12.20 7.56 26.10
C PHE A 3 -11.99 8.06 24.66
N ALA A 4 -10.95 7.59 23.99
CA ALA A 4 -10.83 7.77 22.55
C ALA A 4 -11.85 6.87 21.83
N VAL A 5 -12.24 7.24 20.61
CA VAL A 5 -13.18 6.47 19.79
C VAL A 5 -12.61 6.15 18.40
N LEU A 6 -13.11 5.06 17.82
CA LEU A 6 -12.91 4.72 16.42
C LEU A 6 -13.88 5.55 15.57
N LYS A 7 -13.41 6.67 15.01
CA LYS A 7 -14.26 7.60 14.26
C LYS A 7 -14.51 7.18 12.82
N GLY A 8 -13.54 6.51 12.21
CA GLY A 8 -13.60 6.05 10.84
C GLY A 8 -12.48 5.09 10.52
N ALA A 9 -12.68 4.25 9.51
CA ALA A 9 -11.68 3.31 9.03
C ALA A 9 -11.78 3.18 7.51
N ALA A 10 -10.66 2.89 6.88
CA ALA A 10 -10.57 2.49 5.50
C ALA A 10 -9.54 1.38 5.26
N TYR A 11 -9.84 0.49 4.32
CA TYR A 11 -9.07 -0.71 4.02
C TYR A 11 -8.97 -0.89 2.52
N CYS A 12 -7.75 -0.85 1.98
CA CYS A 12 -7.48 -0.95 0.55
C CYS A 12 -6.59 -2.15 0.24
N LEU A 13 -6.82 -2.76 -0.91
CA LEU A 13 -5.95 -3.75 -1.50
C LEU A 13 -5.45 -3.22 -2.84
N VAL A 14 -4.20 -3.49 -3.17
CA VAL A 14 -3.65 -3.17 -4.49
C VAL A 14 -3.15 -4.45 -5.13
N HIS A 15 -3.77 -4.87 -6.23
CA HIS A 15 -3.32 -6.04 -6.98
C HIS A 15 -2.07 -5.70 -7.79
N THR A 16 -0.96 -6.37 -7.49
CA THR A 16 0.36 -6.08 -8.08
C THR A 16 1.08 -7.37 -8.51
N PRO A 17 0.55 -8.09 -9.51
CA PRO A 17 1.07 -9.41 -9.90
C PRO A 17 2.53 -9.38 -10.38
N ASP A 18 2.96 -8.32 -11.09
CA ASP A 18 4.34 -8.24 -11.58
C ASP A 18 5.33 -7.99 -10.42
N MET A 19 4.93 -7.22 -9.39
CA MET A 19 5.77 -6.97 -8.23
C MET A 19 6.10 -8.24 -7.43
N ILE A 20 5.29 -9.30 -7.54
CA ILE A 20 5.59 -10.60 -6.91
C ILE A 20 6.94 -11.13 -7.39
N LEU A 21 7.13 -11.17 -8.72
CA LEU A 21 8.34 -11.73 -9.31
C LEU A 21 9.53 -10.80 -9.17
N HIS A 22 9.29 -9.50 -9.30
CA HIS A 22 10.36 -8.50 -9.37
C HIS A 22 10.81 -8.00 -7.99
N ASN A 23 9.93 -7.97 -6.99
CA ASN A 23 10.20 -7.29 -5.73
C ASN A 23 9.89 -8.14 -4.48
N GLY A 24 9.13 -9.23 -4.60
CA GLY A 24 8.91 -10.18 -3.50
C GLY A 24 10.22 -10.85 -3.05
N THR A 25 10.54 -10.82 -1.75
CA THR A 25 11.84 -11.28 -1.24
C THR A 25 12.10 -12.76 -1.57
N THR A 26 11.06 -13.59 -1.55
CA THR A 26 11.21 -15.03 -1.86
C THR A 26 11.63 -15.24 -3.31
N GLN A 27 11.11 -14.42 -4.22
CA GLN A 27 11.32 -14.49 -5.66
C GLN A 27 12.67 -13.88 -6.03
N THR A 28 13.03 -12.74 -5.44
CA THR A 28 14.32 -12.10 -5.69
C THR A 28 15.49 -12.94 -5.15
N VAL A 29 15.34 -13.55 -3.97
CA VAL A 29 16.32 -14.51 -3.44
C VAL A 29 16.41 -15.77 -4.31
N GLU A 30 15.28 -16.32 -4.78
CA GLU A 30 15.32 -17.47 -5.70
C GLU A 30 15.98 -17.10 -7.03
N LYS A 31 15.71 -15.92 -7.60
CA LYS A 31 16.38 -15.45 -8.83
C LYS A 31 17.90 -15.40 -8.65
N HIS A 32 18.36 -14.97 -7.49
CA HIS A 32 19.80 -14.87 -7.20
C HIS A 32 20.45 -16.24 -6.95
N THR A 33 19.76 -17.14 -6.25
CA THR A 33 20.33 -18.41 -5.78
C THR A 33 20.07 -19.59 -6.70
N ASN A 34 18.99 -19.57 -7.47
CA ASN A 34 18.54 -20.63 -8.37
C ASN A 34 17.69 -20.06 -9.54
N PRO A 35 18.32 -19.29 -10.46
CA PRO A 35 17.61 -18.55 -11.51
C PRO A 35 16.77 -19.44 -12.44
N ASP A 36 17.18 -20.68 -12.67
CA ASP A 36 16.50 -21.64 -13.56
C ASP A 36 15.50 -22.54 -12.83
N SER A 37 15.09 -22.18 -11.61
CA SER A 37 14.15 -22.98 -10.82
C SER A 37 12.81 -23.19 -11.55
N GLU A 38 12.25 -24.39 -11.41
CA GLU A 38 10.90 -24.69 -11.90
C GLU A 38 9.83 -23.79 -11.25
N TYR A 39 10.11 -23.29 -10.04
CA TYR A 39 9.27 -22.30 -9.38
C TYR A 39 9.18 -21.00 -10.21
N LEU A 40 10.32 -20.39 -10.54
CA LEU A 40 10.36 -19.12 -11.27
C LEU A 40 9.78 -19.25 -12.69
N LYS A 41 10.01 -20.38 -13.37
CA LYS A 41 9.45 -20.63 -14.71
C LYS A 41 7.93 -20.69 -14.73
N ASN A 42 7.33 -21.24 -13.67
CA ASN A 42 5.89 -21.53 -13.62
C ASN A 42 5.08 -20.55 -12.76
N ILE A 43 5.72 -19.64 -12.01
CA ILE A 43 5.03 -18.78 -11.04
C ILE A 43 3.94 -17.91 -11.67
N ARG A 44 4.20 -17.34 -12.86
CA ARG A 44 3.26 -16.45 -13.55
C ARG A 44 1.95 -17.14 -13.94
N ALA A 45 2.01 -18.42 -14.28
CA ALA A 45 0.82 -19.22 -14.59
C ALA A 45 -0.09 -19.44 -13.37
N ASN A 46 0.39 -19.09 -12.16
CA ASN A 46 -0.34 -19.21 -10.91
C ASN A 46 -0.78 -17.84 -10.34
N TYR A 47 -0.64 -16.76 -11.11
CA TYR A 47 -1.18 -15.46 -10.72
C TYR A 47 -2.68 -15.42 -10.95
N ARG A 48 -3.37 -14.73 -10.05
CA ARG A 48 -4.78 -14.41 -10.24
C ARG A 48 -4.90 -13.23 -11.19
N THR A 49 -5.96 -13.24 -11.98
CA THR A 49 -6.42 -12.07 -12.70
C THR A 49 -6.97 -11.03 -11.71
N TYR A 50 -7.02 -9.76 -12.13
CA TYR A 50 -7.63 -8.72 -11.31
C TYR A 50 -9.10 -9.03 -10.98
N GLU A 51 -9.84 -9.61 -11.92
CA GLU A 51 -11.24 -10.03 -11.72
C GLU A 51 -11.35 -11.11 -10.63
N GLU A 52 -10.47 -12.12 -10.63
CA GLU A 52 -10.45 -13.14 -9.56
C GLU A 52 -10.09 -12.54 -8.19
N VAL A 53 -9.19 -11.55 -8.15
CA VAL A 53 -8.84 -10.83 -6.91
C VAL A 53 -10.04 -10.03 -6.39
N VAL A 54 -10.78 -9.37 -7.29
CA VAL A 54 -12.02 -8.65 -6.93
C VAL A 54 -13.07 -9.62 -6.43
N ASN A 55 -13.31 -10.73 -7.12
CA ASN A 55 -14.34 -11.69 -6.75
C ASN A 55 -13.96 -12.59 -5.55
N TYR A 56 -12.77 -12.41 -4.95
CA TYR A 56 -12.33 -13.23 -3.83
C TYR A 56 -13.01 -12.82 -2.52
N GLY A 57 -13.79 -13.73 -1.91
CA GLY A 57 -14.58 -13.45 -0.70
C GLY A 57 -13.80 -12.79 0.46
N PRO A 58 -12.58 -13.24 0.81
CA PRO A 58 -11.76 -12.55 1.80
C PRO A 58 -11.45 -11.09 1.46
N ASN A 59 -11.19 -10.78 0.19
CA ASN A 59 -10.92 -9.40 -0.24
C ASN A 59 -12.20 -8.55 -0.17
N GLN A 60 -13.34 -9.10 -0.56
CA GLN A 60 -14.65 -8.45 -0.42
C GLN A 60 -15.02 -8.18 1.05
N THR A 61 -14.65 -9.09 1.94
CA THR A 61 -14.80 -8.90 3.39
C THR A 61 -13.88 -7.80 3.91
N TYR A 62 -12.64 -7.75 3.43
CA TYR A 62 -11.64 -6.75 3.83
C TYR A 62 -12.08 -5.32 3.48
N ILE A 63 -12.61 -5.10 2.28
CA ILE A 63 -13.13 -3.79 1.85
C ILE A 63 -14.55 -3.50 2.36
N GLY A 64 -15.19 -4.44 3.06
CA GLY A 64 -16.47 -4.24 3.74
C GLY A 64 -17.73 -4.48 2.91
N ASN A 65 -17.65 -5.21 1.79
CA ASN A 65 -18.82 -5.66 1.03
C ASN A 65 -19.48 -6.91 1.62
N MET A 66 -18.71 -7.68 2.39
CA MET A 66 -19.20 -8.83 3.14
C MET A 66 -18.81 -8.71 4.61
N THR A 67 -19.63 -9.29 5.48
CA THR A 67 -19.31 -9.48 6.89
C THR A 67 -18.48 -10.76 7.08
N PRO A 68 -17.70 -10.87 8.17
CA PRO A 68 -17.04 -12.12 8.52
C PRO A 68 -17.99 -13.30 8.74
N THR A 69 -19.27 -13.04 9.04
CA THR A 69 -20.29 -14.09 9.18
C THR A 69 -20.68 -14.63 7.80
N GLU A 70 -20.97 -13.76 6.83
CA GLU A 70 -21.25 -14.18 5.44
C GLU A 70 -20.06 -14.90 4.80
N LEU A 71 -18.83 -14.44 5.04
CA LEU A 71 -17.63 -15.13 4.54
C LEU A 71 -17.53 -16.57 5.08
N LYS A 72 -17.93 -16.82 6.34
CA LYS A 72 -17.92 -18.18 6.90
C LYS A 72 -18.90 -19.10 6.18
N GLU A 73 -20.01 -18.57 5.65
CA GLU A 73 -21.02 -19.34 4.92
C GLU A 73 -20.51 -19.82 3.55
N VAL A 74 -19.58 -19.09 2.92
CA VAL A 74 -18.87 -19.53 1.69
C VAL A 74 -18.07 -20.82 1.92
N GLY A 75 -17.53 -20.98 3.15
CA GLY A 75 -16.78 -22.14 3.59
C GLY A 75 -15.33 -22.20 3.06
N MET A 76 -14.41 -22.74 3.86
CA MET A 76 -13.01 -22.93 3.47
C MET A 76 -12.78 -24.21 2.63
N PRO A 77 -11.75 -24.27 1.77
CA PRO A 77 -10.91 -23.15 1.34
C PRO A 77 -11.72 -22.18 0.46
N PHE A 78 -11.36 -20.89 0.50
CA PHE A 78 -12.05 -19.85 -0.28
C PHE A 78 -11.60 -19.81 -1.75
N VAL A 79 -10.43 -20.39 -2.05
CA VAL A 79 -9.88 -20.43 -3.41
C VAL A 79 -10.86 -21.14 -4.35
N GLY A 80 -11.13 -20.52 -5.51
CA GLY A 80 -12.08 -21.04 -6.51
C GLY A 80 -13.55 -20.80 -6.19
N LYS A 81 -13.88 -20.10 -5.09
CA LYS A 81 -15.25 -19.73 -4.70
C LYS A 81 -15.47 -18.24 -4.90
N ASN A 82 -15.63 -17.85 -6.16
CA ASN A 82 -15.85 -16.46 -6.54
C ASN A 82 -17.21 -15.95 -6.04
N ILE A 83 -17.24 -14.71 -5.58
CA ILE A 83 -18.46 -13.99 -5.22
C ILE A 83 -19.01 -13.34 -6.49
N GLU A 84 -20.16 -13.82 -6.96
CA GLU A 84 -20.81 -13.28 -8.15
C GLU A 84 -21.25 -11.82 -7.94
N GLY A 85 -21.01 -10.97 -8.95
CA GLY A 85 -21.40 -9.56 -8.92
C GLY A 85 -20.60 -8.70 -7.94
N ALA A 86 -19.47 -9.19 -7.43
CA ALA A 86 -18.60 -8.39 -6.58
C ALA A 86 -18.03 -7.18 -7.33
N THR A 87 -17.71 -6.14 -6.57
CA THR A 87 -17.18 -4.89 -7.10
C THR A 87 -15.84 -4.60 -6.44
N ASN A 88 -15.01 -3.81 -7.12
CA ASN A 88 -13.73 -3.35 -6.55
C ASN A 88 -13.90 -2.20 -5.56
N LYS A 89 -15.13 -1.72 -5.31
CA LYS A 89 -15.46 -0.67 -4.35
C LYS A 89 -16.28 -1.25 -3.20
N GLY A 90 -15.74 -1.14 -2.00
CA GLY A 90 -16.33 -1.59 -0.75
C GLY A 90 -17.07 -0.50 0.01
N LYS A 91 -17.53 -0.81 1.24
CA LYS A 91 -17.95 0.21 2.22
C LYS A 91 -16.74 0.92 2.85
N PHE A 92 -15.68 0.18 3.13
CA PHE A 92 -14.50 0.68 3.82
C PHE A 92 -13.33 1.00 2.89
N GLY A 93 -13.33 0.59 1.64
CA GLY A 93 -12.23 0.93 0.73
C GLY A 93 -12.36 0.28 -0.62
N GLU A 94 -11.25 0.01 -1.27
CA GLU A 94 -11.24 -0.47 -2.64
C GLU A 94 -10.15 -1.49 -2.91
N ILE A 95 -10.28 -2.17 -4.05
CA ILE A 95 -9.25 -2.96 -4.67
C ILE A 95 -8.80 -2.18 -5.90
N LEU A 96 -7.52 -1.80 -5.94
CA LEU A 96 -6.92 -1.05 -7.05
C LEU A 96 -6.11 -1.99 -7.93
N ALA A 97 -6.15 -1.81 -9.24
CA ALA A 97 -5.31 -2.55 -10.18
C ALA A 97 -3.90 -1.96 -10.29
N GLN A 98 -2.95 -2.78 -10.77
CA GLN A 98 -1.53 -2.44 -10.82
C GLN A 98 -1.24 -1.20 -11.68
N LYS A 99 -1.96 -1.04 -12.79
CA LYS A 99 -1.75 0.06 -13.75
C LYS A 99 -1.94 1.41 -13.07
N GLU A 100 -3.06 1.59 -12.40
CA GLU A 100 -3.42 2.79 -11.63
C GLU A 100 -2.46 2.97 -10.46
N PHE A 101 -2.02 1.89 -9.82
CA PHE A 101 -1.07 1.97 -8.73
C PHE A 101 0.32 2.44 -9.16
N ILE A 102 0.80 2.06 -10.35
CA ILE A 102 2.07 2.58 -10.88
C ILE A 102 2.00 4.11 -11.05
N LEU A 103 0.85 4.67 -11.45
CA LEU A 103 0.65 6.12 -11.45
C LEU A 103 0.68 6.70 -10.03
N MET A 104 0.10 6.00 -9.05
CA MET A 104 0.17 6.44 -7.65
C MET A 104 1.60 6.45 -7.10
N ILE A 105 2.45 5.50 -7.50
CA ILE A 105 3.88 5.52 -7.18
C ILE A 105 4.53 6.77 -7.77
N LYS A 106 4.24 7.10 -9.03
CA LYS A 106 4.75 8.34 -9.67
C LYS A 106 4.24 9.61 -8.97
N LEU A 107 2.98 9.65 -8.53
CA LEU A 107 2.42 10.77 -7.77
C LEU A 107 3.00 10.89 -6.36
N ALA A 108 3.36 9.77 -5.73
CA ALA A 108 3.99 9.76 -4.42
C ALA A 108 5.45 10.24 -4.45
N ASP A 109 6.08 10.24 -5.63
CA ASP A 109 7.44 10.69 -5.85
C ASP A 109 7.52 12.21 -6.03
N VAL A 110 8.08 12.88 -5.03
CA VAL A 110 8.30 14.34 -5.04
C VAL A 110 9.72 14.73 -5.48
N PHE A 111 10.55 13.74 -5.85
CA PHE A 111 11.97 13.92 -6.19
C PHE A 111 12.29 13.57 -7.66
N ASP A 112 11.28 13.27 -8.49
CA ASP A 112 11.44 12.89 -9.90
C ASP A 112 12.41 11.70 -10.12
N LEU A 113 12.29 10.71 -9.24
CA LEU A 113 13.02 9.44 -9.30
C LEU A 113 12.27 8.38 -10.10
N VAL A 114 10.94 8.47 -10.19
CA VAL A 114 10.09 7.56 -10.98
C VAL A 114 9.97 8.09 -12.40
N LEU A 115 10.35 7.27 -13.36
CA LEU A 115 10.23 7.56 -14.79
C LEU A 115 9.29 6.53 -15.42
N LEU A 116 8.34 6.99 -16.22
CA LEU A 116 7.37 6.14 -16.92
C LEU A 116 7.53 6.29 -18.42
N GLU A 117 7.39 5.17 -19.12
CA GLU A 117 7.40 5.12 -20.59
C GLU A 117 6.16 5.84 -21.15
N GLU A 118 6.34 6.52 -22.28
CA GLU A 118 5.33 7.40 -22.89
C GLU A 118 4.00 6.71 -23.20
N THR A 119 4.05 5.55 -23.85
CA THR A 119 2.86 4.79 -24.25
C THR A 119 2.08 4.31 -23.02
N PHE A 120 2.78 3.75 -22.03
CA PHE A 120 2.18 3.32 -20.77
C PHE A 120 1.56 4.48 -20.00
N LEU A 121 2.27 5.62 -19.90
CA LEU A 121 1.77 6.78 -19.17
C LEU A 121 0.51 7.35 -19.83
N ALA A 122 0.48 7.43 -21.16
CA ALA A 122 -0.69 7.89 -21.90
C ALA A 122 -1.93 7.00 -21.65
N ASP A 123 -1.76 5.68 -21.76
CA ASP A 123 -2.83 4.69 -21.51
C ASP A 123 -3.32 4.73 -20.05
N ALA A 124 -2.40 4.76 -19.09
CA ALA A 124 -2.74 4.81 -17.68
C ALA A 124 -3.45 6.13 -17.30
N LEU A 125 -3.09 7.26 -17.94
CA LEU A 125 -3.76 8.54 -17.73
C LEU A 125 -5.22 8.54 -18.19
N GLU A 126 -5.57 7.80 -19.24
CA GLU A 126 -6.97 7.65 -19.66
C GLU A 126 -7.81 6.97 -18.57
N VAL A 127 -7.25 5.97 -17.91
CA VAL A 127 -7.89 5.31 -16.77
C VAL A 127 -7.97 6.26 -15.57
N TYR A 128 -6.88 6.98 -15.27
CA TYR A 128 -6.82 7.91 -14.14
C TYR A 128 -7.85 9.03 -14.21
N ARG A 129 -8.15 9.57 -15.39
CA ARG A 129 -9.17 10.62 -15.57
C ARG A 129 -10.58 10.19 -15.16
N ASN A 130 -10.85 8.89 -15.12
CA ASN A 130 -12.13 8.33 -14.68
C ASN A 130 -12.11 7.87 -13.21
N TYR A 131 -10.98 8.05 -12.52
CA TYR A 131 -10.81 7.61 -11.15
C TYR A 131 -11.37 8.64 -10.16
N GLU A 132 -11.97 8.17 -9.06
CA GLU A 132 -12.66 9.06 -8.11
C GLU A 132 -11.74 10.10 -7.43
N PHE A 133 -10.45 9.79 -7.30
CA PHE A 133 -9.46 10.71 -6.72
C PHE A 133 -8.66 11.48 -7.77
N TYR A 134 -9.16 11.52 -9.01
CA TYR A 134 -8.59 12.36 -10.06
C TYR A 134 -8.50 13.83 -9.62
N SER A 135 -7.39 14.48 -9.98
CA SER A 135 -7.27 15.93 -9.90
C SER A 135 -6.42 16.45 -11.06
N GLU A 136 -6.74 17.66 -11.54
CA GLU A 136 -5.94 18.34 -12.57
C GLU A 136 -4.50 18.61 -12.08
N ALA A 137 -4.33 18.83 -10.78
CA ALA A 137 -3.02 19.01 -10.16
C ALA A 137 -2.17 17.74 -10.28
N ASP A 138 -2.73 16.57 -9.96
CA ASP A 138 -2.06 15.28 -10.11
C ASP A 138 -1.73 15.00 -11.59
N GLU A 139 -2.68 15.22 -12.51
CA GLU A 139 -2.42 15.04 -13.94
C GLU A 139 -1.30 15.97 -14.43
N SER A 140 -1.20 17.19 -13.90
CA SER A 140 -0.11 18.10 -14.26
C SER A 140 1.27 17.56 -13.88
N HIS A 141 1.39 16.83 -12.76
CA HIS A 141 2.62 16.16 -12.34
C HIS A 141 2.91 14.90 -13.16
N LEU A 142 1.88 14.28 -13.75
CA LEU A 142 1.98 13.08 -14.59
C LEU A 142 2.27 13.36 -16.07
N LYS A 143 2.66 14.58 -16.47
CA LYS A 143 2.90 14.91 -17.89
C LYS A 143 4.25 14.45 -18.43
N LYS A 144 5.23 14.19 -17.57
CA LYS A 144 6.60 13.90 -17.98
C LYS A 144 6.77 12.41 -18.25
N SER A 145 6.82 12.05 -19.54
CA SER A 145 7.13 10.72 -20.04
C SER A 145 8.57 10.62 -20.57
N TYR A 146 8.99 9.38 -20.85
CA TYR A 146 10.30 9.04 -21.37
C TYR A 146 10.21 7.99 -22.48
N GLU A 147 11.14 8.06 -23.43
CA GLU A 147 11.27 7.03 -24.48
C GLU A 147 11.73 5.69 -23.87
N PHE A 148 11.24 4.58 -24.41
CA PHE A 148 11.52 3.24 -23.88
C PHE A 148 13.03 2.94 -23.73
N PHE A 149 13.85 3.31 -24.71
CA PHE A 149 15.30 3.02 -24.65
C PHE A 149 16.00 3.75 -23.49
N VAL A 150 15.48 4.90 -23.04
CA VAL A 150 16.00 5.61 -21.87
C VAL A 150 15.72 4.81 -20.61
N ILE A 151 14.49 4.29 -20.46
CA ILE A 151 14.11 3.44 -19.34
C ILE A 151 14.95 2.15 -19.34
N GLU A 152 15.11 1.52 -20.50
CA GLU A 152 15.90 0.29 -20.66
C GLU A 152 17.36 0.50 -20.27
N ALA A 153 18.00 1.59 -20.73
CA ALA A 153 19.38 1.93 -20.37
C ALA A 153 19.54 2.15 -18.86
N LEU A 154 18.60 2.88 -18.23
CA LEU A 154 18.64 3.13 -16.78
C LEU A 154 18.59 1.85 -15.96
N VAL A 155 17.76 0.89 -16.35
CA VAL A 155 17.64 -0.40 -15.65
C VAL A 155 18.87 -1.27 -15.88
N ASN A 156 19.30 -1.42 -17.14
CA ASN A 156 20.35 -2.37 -17.51
C ASN A 156 21.77 -1.87 -17.19
N GLU A 157 22.01 -0.55 -17.27
CA GLU A 157 23.35 0.04 -17.16
C GLU A 157 23.54 0.84 -15.87
N GLU A 158 22.49 1.53 -15.41
CA GLU A 158 22.55 2.42 -14.23
C GLU A 158 21.91 1.82 -12.97
N GLY A 159 21.43 0.57 -13.02
CA GLY A 159 20.88 -0.14 -11.87
C GLY A 159 19.61 0.49 -11.28
N ALA A 160 18.80 1.15 -12.12
CA ALA A 160 17.46 1.55 -11.72
C ALA A 160 16.57 0.31 -11.47
N GLU A 161 15.63 0.43 -10.54
CA GLU A 161 14.67 -0.63 -10.25
C GLU A 161 13.55 -0.56 -11.29
N GLY A 162 13.30 -1.66 -12.02
CA GLY A 162 12.31 -1.66 -13.11
C GLY A 162 10.87 -1.70 -12.58
N LEU A 163 9.98 -0.98 -13.25
CA LEU A 163 8.53 -1.05 -13.05
C LEU A 163 7.91 -1.85 -14.19
N TYR A 164 7.11 -2.85 -13.85
CA TYR A 164 6.57 -3.81 -14.82
C TYR A 164 5.04 -3.82 -14.80
N HIS A 165 4.45 -3.96 -15.98
CA HIS A 165 3.02 -4.19 -16.15
C HIS A 165 2.77 -5.18 -17.28
N GLU A 166 2.05 -6.26 -16.99
CA GLU A 166 1.82 -7.37 -17.92
C GLU A 166 3.14 -7.90 -18.49
N ASP A 167 4.13 -8.10 -17.61
CA ASP A 167 5.48 -8.55 -17.95
C ASP A 167 6.31 -7.61 -18.86
N LYS A 168 5.84 -6.38 -19.09
CA LYS A 168 6.57 -5.38 -19.87
C LYS A 168 7.20 -4.35 -18.96
N LEU A 169 8.44 -3.97 -19.24
CA LEU A 169 9.09 -2.84 -18.60
C LEU A 169 8.38 -1.55 -19.04
N VAL A 170 7.72 -0.87 -18.10
CA VAL A 170 6.91 0.34 -18.34
C VAL A 170 7.45 1.58 -17.65
N GLY A 171 8.52 1.43 -16.87
CA GLY A 171 9.15 2.53 -16.16
C GLY A 171 10.29 2.04 -15.27
N CYS A 172 10.84 2.95 -14.49
CA CYS A 172 11.86 2.61 -13.49
C CYS A 172 11.88 3.61 -12.33
N VAL A 173 12.50 3.19 -11.23
CA VAL A 173 12.81 4.02 -10.07
C VAL A 173 14.33 4.16 -9.98
N LYS A 174 14.82 5.40 -10.05
CA LYS A 174 16.24 5.71 -9.87
C LYS A 174 16.63 5.65 -8.39
N ARG A 175 17.92 5.42 -8.14
CA ARG A 175 18.52 5.69 -6.82
C ARG A 175 18.40 7.18 -6.48
N ALA A 176 18.23 7.51 -5.21
CA ALA A 176 18.25 8.89 -4.74
C ALA A 176 19.65 9.37 -4.35
N HIS A 177 20.62 8.45 -4.25
CA HIS A 177 22.02 8.77 -3.98
C HIS A 177 22.96 7.69 -4.56
N ASP A 178 24.17 8.08 -4.98
CA ASP A 178 25.10 7.17 -5.66
C ASP A 178 25.77 6.16 -4.73
N VAL A 179 25.94 6.53 -3.46
CA VAL A 179 26.72 5.75 -2.47
C VAL A 179 25.87 5.23 -1.32
N ASP A 180 24.71 5.83 -1.07
CA ASP A 180 23.91 5.49 0.11
C ASP A 180 23.04 4.28 -0.19
N THR A 181 23.32 3.17 0.46
CA THR A 181 22.56 1.93 0.26
C THR A 181 21.10 2.07 0.71
N ASN A 182 20.80 2.96 1.66
CA ASN A 182 19.44 3.25 2.13
C ASN A 182 18.67 4.15 1.14
N LEU A 183 19.37 4.69 0.13
CA LEU A 183 18.79 5.49 -0.95
C LEU A 183 19.06 4.84 -2.33
N SER A 184 19.30 3.53 -2.34
CA SER A 184 19.36 2.73 -3.58
C SER A 184 17.99 2.70 -4.27
N SER A 185 17.98 2.42 -5.58
CA SER A 185 16.74 2.31 -6.37
C SER A 185 15.75 1.32 -5.77
N HIS A 186 16.24 0.18 -5.27
CA HIS A 186 15.45 -0.83 -4.56
C HIS A 186 14.76 -0.27 -3.31
N VAL A 187 15.51 0.37 -2.40
CA VAL A 187 14.94 0.92 -1.16
C VAL A 187 13.99 2.10 -1.45
N ILE A 188 14.31 2.94 -2.44
CA ILE A 188 13.41 4.01 -2.86
C ILE A 188 12.11 3.44 -3.44
N PHE A 189 12.19 2.36 -4.23
CA PHE A 189 11.01 1.67 -4.72
C PHE A 189 10.13 1.17 -3.56
N GLU A 190 10.70 0.47 -2.57
CA GLU A 190 9.95 -0.02 -1.40
C GLU A 190 9.29 1.13 -0.63
N ASN A 191 10.04 2.22 -0.40
CA ASN A 191 9.53 3.43 0.24
C ASN A 191 8.35 4.04 -0.53
N LEU A 192 8.43 4.10 -1.86
CA LEU A 192 7.36 4.64 -2.70
C LEU A 192 6.13 3.74 -2.72
N VAL A 193 6.30 2.41 -2.72
CA VAL A 193 5.20 1.45 -2.64
C VAL A 193 4.42 1.62 -1.33
N VAL A 194 5.12 1.72 -0.20
CA VAL A 194 4.48 2.00 1.10
C VAL A 194 3.79 3.36 1.10
N LYS A 195 4.48 4.42 0.66
CA LYS A 195 3.91 5.77 0.64
C LYS A 195 2.67 5.83 -0.24
N ALA A 196 2.72 5.33 -1.47
CA ALA A 196 1.61 5.38 -2.42
C ALA A 196 0.38 4.61 -1.94
N SER A 197 0.57 3.40 -1.40
CA SER A 197 -0.53 2.59 -0.87
C SER A 197 -1.11 3.17 0.43
N GLY A 198 -0.27 3.79 1.28
CA GLY A 198 -0.73 4.56 2.45
C GLY A 198 -1.53 5.80 2.06
N ILE A 199 -1.12 6.55 1.03
CA ILE A 199 -1.87 7.67 0.46
C ILE A 199 -3.25 7.20 -0.02
N LEU A 200 -3.32 6.09 -0.75
CA LEU A 200 -4.59 5.50 -1.21
C LEU A 200 -5.54 5.21 -0.03
N ALA A 201 -5.02 4.56 1.02
CA ALA A 201 -5.83 4.23 2.19
C ALA A 201 -6.33 5.47 2.93
N PHE A 202 -5.49 6.51 3.06
CA PHE A 202 -5.88 7.74 3.74
C PHE A 202 -6.84 8.60 2.88
N LYS A 203 -6.67 8.67 1.55
CA LYS A 203 -7.67 9.26 0.64
C LYS A 203 -9.03 8.57 0.80
N ASN A 204 -9.06 7.23 0.86
CA ASN A 204 -10.28 6.46 1.12
C ASN A 204 -10.88 6.77 2.51
N LEU A 205 -10.06 6.87 3.56
CA LEU A 205 -10.55 7.24 4.90
C LEU A 205 -11.26 8.59 4.88
N ILE A 206 -10.65 9.59 4.24
CA ILE A 206 -11.20 10.94 4.10
C ILE A 206 -12.54 10.91 3.37
N ALA A 207 -12.55 10.36 2.15
CA ALA A 207 -13.72 10.41 1.27
C ALA A 207 -14.92 9.64 1.83
N ARG A 208 -14.68 8.48 2.45
CA ARG A 208 -15.75 7.58 2.94
C ARG A 208 -16.36 8.03 4.26
N ASN A 209 -15.64 8.86 5.01
CA ASN A 209 -16.08 9.32 6.33
C ASN A 209 -16.33 10.83 6.36
N ASN A 210 -16.23 11.52 5.22
CA ASN A 210 -16.40 12.97 5.08
C ASN A 210 -15.55 13.75 6.11
N ILE A 211 -14.27 13.40 6.20
CA ILE A 211 -13.32 14.02 7.14
C ILE A 211 -12.69 15.23 6.46
N ASP A 212 -12.60 16.35 7.17
CA ASP A 212 -11.79 17.48 6.73
C ASP A 212 -10.31 17.20 7.08
N PRO A 213 -9.42 17.01 6.09
CA PRO A 213 -8.04 16.62 6.34
C PRO A 213 -7.26 17.66 7.17
N ILE A 214 -7.63 18.95 7.13
CA ILE A 214 -6.93 19.98 7.91
C ILE A 214 -7.17 19.86 9.41
N THR A 215 -8.17 19.06 9.82
CA THR A 215 -8.51 18.80 11.22
C THR A 215 -7.68 17.68 11.84
N ILE A 216 -6.85 16.99 11.07
CA ILE A 216 -5.95 15.94 11.56
C ILE A 216 -4.74 16.60 12.23
N ASP A 217 -4.49 16.25 13.49
CA ASP A 217 -3.41 16.84 14.28
C ASP A 217 -2.12 16.00 14.22
N TYR A 218 -2.28 14.68 14.14
CA TYR A 218 -1.17 13.73 14.20
C TYR A 218 -1.41 12.50 13.33
N VAL A 219 -0.34 12.00 12.70
CA VAL A 219 -0.35 10.74 11.95
C VAL A 219 0.69 9.78 12.53
N ILE A 220 0.26 8.54 12.76
CA ILE A 220 1.15 7.42 13.08
C ILE A 220 1.16 6.50 11.87
N GLU A 221 2.29 6.39 11.20
CA GLU A 221 2.46 5.41 10.13
C GLU A 221 3.06 4.12 10.71
N CYS A 222 2.55 2.96 10.30
CA CYS A 222 2.91 1.69 10.96
C CYS A 222 3.07 0.47 10.06
N SER A 223 3.43 0.67 8.80
CA SER A 223 3.89 -0.41 7.91
C SER A 223 5.24 -1.00 8.35
N GLU A 224 5.69 -1.99 7.60
CA GLU A 224 6.92 -2.72 7.83
C GLU A 224 8.19 -1.95 7.43
N GLU A 225 8.10 -0.98 6.52
CA GLU A 225 9.27 -0.36 5.90
C GLU A 225 9.83 0.80 6.71
N ALA A 226 11.15 0.98 6.76
CA ALA A 226 11.77 2.10 7.48
C ALA A 226 12.54 3.00 6.50
N CYS A 227 12.09 4.25 6.33
CA CYS A 227 12.79 5.22 5.49
C CYS A 227 13.86 5.99 6.27
N GLY A 228 14.88 6.46 5.55
CA GLY A 228 16.01 7.21 6.12
C GLY A 228 17.24 7.10 5.23
N ASP A 229 18.29 7.83 5.59
CA ASP A 229 19.57 7.81 4.89
C ASP A 229 20.66 7.12 5.75
N MET A 230 21.90 7.13 5.26
CA MET A 230 23.05 6.56 5.97
C MET A 230 23.34 7.24 7.32
N ASN A 231 22.89 8.50 7.50
CA ASN A 231 23.09 9.27 8.72
C ASN A 231 22.01 8.97 9.77
N GLN A 232 20.78 8.70 9.32
CA GLN A 232 19.59 8.53 10.14
C GLN A 232 18.70 7.41 9.59
N ARG A 233 19.17 6.16 9.67
CA ARG A 233 18.40 4.98 9.24
C ARG A 233 17.14 4.85 10.09
N GLY A 234 15.97 4.76 9.44
CA GLY A 234 14.67 4.75 10.12
C GLY A 234 14.27 6.11 10.75
N GLY A 235 15.05 7.18 10.49
CA GLY A 235 14.74 8.54 10.93
C GLY A 235 13.95 9.36 9.90
N GLY A 236 13.62 8.77 8.75
CA GLY A 236 12.64 9.33 7.82
C GLY A 236 11.22 9.30 8.42
N ASN A 237 10.24 9.84 7.69
CA ASN A 237 8.89 10.02 8.20
C ASN A 237 7.84 9.84 7.11
N PHE A 238 7.37 8.60 6.93
CA PHE A 238 6.26 8.30 6.04
C PHE A 238 4.97 8.95 6.52
N ALA A 239 4.71 8.97 7.83
CA ALA A 239 3.50 9.56 8.39
C ALA A 239 3.28 10.99 7.89
N LYS A 240 4.33 11.82 7.97
CA LYS A 240 4.30 13.20 7.48
C LYS A 240 4.19 13.28 5.97
N ALA A 241 4.97 12.48 5.25
CA ALA A 241 4.97 12.48 3.79
C ALA A 241 3.61 12.03 3.18
N ILE A 242 2.93 11.09 3.82
CA ILE A 242 1.58 10.63 3.44
C ILE A 242 0.55 11.71 3.81
N ALA A 243 0.63 12.28 5.01
CA ALA A 243 -0.30 13.32 5.47
C ALA A 243 -0.34 14.53 4.53
N GLU A 244 0.83 15.01 4.11
CA GLU A 244 0.94 16.14 3.17
C GLU A 244 0.29 15.82 1.82
N ALA A 245 0.54 14.61 1.29
CA ALA A 245 0.00 14.18 0.00
C ALA A 245 -1.54 14.03 -0.03
N VAL A 246 -2.19 13.94 1.13
CA VAL A 246 -3.67 13.89 1.25
C VAL A 246 -4.28 15.19 1.76
N GLY A 247 -3.48 16.26 1.88
CA GLY A 247 -3.95 17.57 2.33
C GLY A 247 -4.08 17.74 3.84
N ALA A 248 -3.62 16.78 4.64
CA ALA A 248 -3.57 16.87 6.11
C ALA A 248 -2.37 17.73 6.57
N ILE A 249 -2.30 18.95 6.06
CA ILE A 249 -1.13 19.84 6.15
C ILE A 249 -0.78 20.26 7.59
N ASN A 250 -1.78 20.31 8.47
CA ASN A 250 -1.61 20.67 9.88
C ASN A 250 -1.08 19.51 10.73
N ALA A 251 -1.10 18.28 10.20
CA ALA A 251 -0.65 17.12 10.93
C ALA A 251 0.88 17.10 11.02
N THR A 252 1.39 16.82 12.22
CA THR A 252 2.73 16.25 12.39
C THR A 252 2.62 14.73 12.46
N GLY A 253 3.72 13.98 12.59
CA GLY A 253 3.63 12.54 12.64
C GLY A 253 4.92 11.83 12.97
N SER A 254 4.81 10.54 13.24
CA SER A 254 5.95 9.64 13.42
C SER A 254 5.63 8.25 12.89
N ASP A 255 6.69 7.53 12.56
CA ASP A 255 6.63 6.15 12.13
C ASP A 255 6.81 5.24 13.34
N LEU A 256 5.90 4.28 13.52
CA LEU A 256 5.95 3.25 14.57
C LEU A 256 6.20 1.89 13.92
N ARG A 257 7.24 1.21 14.38
CA ARG A 257 7.63 -0.12 13.88
C ARG A 257 7.45 -1.18 14.94
N GLY A 258 6.93 -2.33 14.52
CA GLY A 258 6.61 -3.47 15.39
C GLY A 258 6.19 -4.70 14.59
N PHE A 259 6.60 -4.79 13.32
CA PHE A 259 6.18 -5.83 12.38
C PHE A 259 4.64 -5.96 12.32
N CYS A 260 4.09 -7.17 12.16
CA CYS A 260 2.64 -7.38 12.15
C CYS A 260 1.92 -6.92 13.44
N ALA A 261 2.64 -6.65 14.54
CA ALA A 261 2.06 -6.10 15.76
C ALA A 261 1.99 -4.56 15.77
N ALA A 262 2.67 -3.87 14.85
CA ALA A 262 2.72 -2.41 14.77
C ALA A 262 1.33 -1.76 14.78
N PRO A 263 0.30 -2.26 14.04
CA PRO A 263 -1.04 -1.68 14.09
C PRO A 263 -1.65 -1.64 15.49
N THR A 264 -1.40 -2.66 16.33
CA THR A 264 -1.90 -2.70 17.71
C THR A 264 -1.17 -1.68 18.58
N HIS A 265 0.15 -1.57 18.43
CA HIS A 265 0.94 -0.55 19.12
C HIS A 265 0.52 0.88 18.73
N SER A 266 0.29 1.12 17.44
CA SER A 266 -0.21 2.40 16.93
C SER A 266 -1.59 2.73 17.48
N LEU A 267 -2.47 1.73 17.59
CA LEU A 267 -3.80 1.91 18.16
C LEU A 267 -3.74 2.33 19.63
N ILE A 268 -2.92 1.65 20.43
CA ILE A 268 -2.72 1.98 21.85
C ILE A 268 -2.11 3.39 21.98
N SER A 269 -1.10 3.72 21.15
CA SER A 269 -0.45 5.02 21.14
C SER A 269 -1.42 6.15 20.77
N ALA A 270 -2.16 6.01 19.66
CA ALA A 270 -3.15 6.99 19.22
C ALA A 270 -4.25 7.21 20.26
N ALA A 271 -4.82 6.12 20.81
CA ALA A 271 -5.85 6.21 21.84
C ALA A 271 -5.31 6.89 23.11
N SER A 272 -4.04 6.66 23.45
CA SER A 272 -3.38 7.32 24.60
C SER A 272 -3.16 8.80 24.36
N LEU A 273 -2.71 9.20 23.16
CA LEU A 273 -2.54 10.62 22.77
C LEU A 273 -3.86 11.39 22.86
N VAL A 274 -4.94 10.79 22.36
CA VAL A 274 -6.29 11.37 22.42
C VAL A 274 -6.83 11.41 23.86
N LYS A 275 -6.70 10.31 24.62
CA LYS A 275 -7.13 10.25 26.03
C LYS A 275 -6.38 11.29 26.89
N ALA A 276 -5.10 11.52 26.60
CA ALA A 276 -4.27 12.53 27.26
C ALA A 276 -4.57 13.97 26.80
N ARG A 277 -5.40 14.15 25.76
CA ARG A 277 -5.71 15.44 25.12
C ARG A 277 -4.48 16.14 24.53
N THR A 278 -3.45 15.38 24.15
CA THR A 278 -2.31 15.90 23.40
C THR A 278 -2.73 16.27 21.99
N TYR A 279 -3.58 15.42 21.38
CA TYR A 279 -4.17 15.62 20.06
C TYR A 279 -5.64 15.25 20.10
N LYS A 280 -6.44 15.87 19.23
CA LYS A 280 -7.87 15.58 19.10
C LYS A 280 -8.13 14.50 18.04
N ASN A 281 -7.45 14.59 16.90
CA ASN A 281 -7.60 13.68 15.78
C ASN A 281 -6.25 13.07 15.43
N VAL A 282 -6.12 11.77 15.67
CA VAL A 282 -4.92 10.98 15.34
C VAL A 282 -5.29 9.96 14.29
N VAL A 283 -4.65 10.02 13.12
CA VAL A 283 -4.79 9.00 12.07
C VAL A 283 -3.68 7.97 12.22
N ILE A 284 -4.05 6.70 12.18
CA ILE A 284 -3.12 5.59 12.00
C ILE A 284 -3.20 5.20 10.53
N VAL A 285 -2.05 5.07 9.85
CA VAL A 285 -1.99 4.67 8.45
C VAL A 285 -0.91 3.61 8.25
N ALA A 286 -1.10 2.70 7.31
CA ALA A 286 -0.07 1.78 6.87
C ALA A 286 -0.24 1.50 5.37
N GLY A 287 0.88 1.57 4.65
CA GLY A 287 1.01 1.04 3.30
C GLY A 287 1.45 -0.42 3.30
N GLY A 288 1.39 -1.08 2.15
CA GLY A 288 1.82 -2.46 1.98
C GLY A 288 3.30 -2.57 1.61
N ALA A 289 3.95 -3.65 2.06
CA ALA A 289 5.35 -3.94 1.75
C ALA A 289 5.49 -4.91 0.57
N SER A 290 6.16 -4.47 -0.50
CA SER A 290 6.44 -5.30 -1.69
C SER A 290 7.25 -6.55 -1.38
N ALA A 291 8.18 -6.48 -0.42
CA ALA A 291 8.98 -7.60 0.08
C ALA A 291 8.13 -8.80 0.54
N LYS A 292 6.88 -8.56 0.97
CA LYS A 292 5.95 -9.59 1.47
C LYS A 292 5.15 -10.29 0.38
N LEU A 293 5.16 -9.76 -0.84
CA LEU A 293 4.44 -10.35 -1.96
C LEU A 293 5.00 -11.73 -2.31
N GLY A 294 4.08 -12.67 -2.55
CA GLY A 294 4.36 -14.07 -2.86
C GLY A 294 5.24 -14.81 -1.84
N MET A 295 5.29 -14.37 -0.58
CA MET A 295 6.17 -14.97 0.45
C MET A 295 5.98 -16.50 0.57
N ASN A 296 4.74 -16.99 0.47
CA ASN A 296 4.46 -18.43 0.53
C ASN A 296 4.23 -19.05 -0.85
N GLY A 297 4.63 -18.37 -1.93
CA GLY A 297 4.31 -18.76 -3.30
C GLY A 297 4.76 -20.16 -3.68
N LYS A 298 5.93 -20.59 -3.18
CA LYS A 298 6.42 -21.97 -3.37
C LYS A 298 5.46 -23.01 -2.81
N ASP A 299 4.88 -22.76 -1.64
CA ASP A 299 3.98 -23.69 -0.98
C ASP A 299 2.56 -23.62 -1.54
N HIS A 300 2.12 -22.46 -2.03
CA HIS A 300 0.89 -22.34 -2.82
C HIS A 300 0.96 -23.23 -4.07
N MET A 301 2.01 -23.09 -4.88
CA MET A 301 2.18 -23.89 -6.10
C MET A 301 2.27 -25.40 -5.83
N LYS A 302 3.02 -25.82 -4.79
CA LYS A 302 3.07 -27.24 -4.39
C LYS A 302 1.70 -27.82 -4.04
N LYS A 303 0.80 -26.98 -3.53
CA LYS A 303 -0.57 -27.36 -3.15
C LYS A 303 -1.59 -27.14 -4.27
N GLY A 304 -1.15 -26.70 -5.46
CA GLY A 304 -2.04 -26.40 -6.59
C GLY A 304 -2.90 -25.15 -6.36
N PHE A 305 -2.48 -24.24 -5.48
CA PHE A 305 -3.13 -22.96 -5.25
C PHE A 305 -2.46 -21.85 -6.06
N PRO A 306 -3.22 -20.82 -6.48
CA PRO A 306 -2.64 -19.60 -7.02
C PRO A 306 -1.84 -18.87 -5.93
N ILE A 307 -1.01 -17.91 -6.33
CA ILE A 307 -0.31 -17.04 -5.40
C ILE A 307 -1.33 -16.10 -4.73
N LEU A 308 -1.56 -16.27 -3.43
CA LEU A 308 -2.56 -15.48 -2.69
C LEU A 308 -1.98 -14.20 -2.06
N GLU A 309 -0.66 -14.09 -1.91
CA GLU A 309 0.01 -12.83 -1.51
C GLU A 309 0.34 -11.97 -2.74
N ASP A 310 -0.65 -11.71 -3.58
CA ASP A 310 -0.56 -10.91 -4.81
C ASP A 310 -1.11 -9.49 -4.68
N THR A 311 -1.58 -9.13 -3.48
CA THR A 311 -2.07 -7.79 -3.15
C THR A 311 -1.25 -7.14 -2.04
N LEU A 312 -0.93 -5.86 -2.21
CA LEU A 312 -0.50 -5.00 -1.10
C LEU A 312 -1.71 -4.63 -0.25
N GLY A 313 -1.64 -4.88 1.05
CA GLY A 313 -2.64 -4.42 2.01
C GLY A 313 -2.30 -3.04 2.54
N ALA A 314 -3.29 -2.14 2.57
CA ALA A 314 -3.14 -0.81 3.15
C ALA A 314 -4.38 -0.44 3.97
N PHE A 315 -4.21 0.31 5.05
CA PHE A 315 -5.33 0.78 5.85
C PHE A 315 -5.07 2.15 6.46
N ALA A 316 -6.16 2.83 6.80
CA ALA A 316 -6.12 4.06 7.57
C ALA A 316 -7.29 4.10 8.56
N VAL A 317 -7.05 4.58 9.78
CA VAL A 317 -8.03 4.62 10.87
C VAL A 317 -7.94 5.96 11.58
N LEU A 318 -9.08 6.60 11.81
CA LEU A 318 -9.16 7.84 12.59
C LEU A 318 -9.56 7.52 14.04
N ILE A 319 -8.68 7.91 14.96
CA ILE A 319 -8.90 7.89 16.41
C ILE A 319 -9.18 9.32 16.86
N SER A 320 -10.32 9.54 17.52
CA SER A 320 -10.77 10.88 17.89
C SER A 320 -11.34 10.94 19.31
N GLU A 321 -11.63 12.15 19.78
CA GLU A 321 -12.36 12.40 21.03
C GLU A 321 -13.74 11.74 21.01
N ASN A 322 -14.22 11.34 22.20
CA ASN A 322 -15.51 10.70 22.34
C ASN A 322 -16.66 11.58 21.83
N ASP A 323 -17.40 11.07 20.86
CA ASP A 323 -18.58 11.72 20.27
C ASP A 323 -19.91 11.18 20.80
N GLY A 324 -19.87 10.23 21.74
CA GLY A 324 -21.04 9.59 22.36
C GLY A 324 -21.71 8.51 21.52
N VAL A 325 -21.23 8.25 20.29
CA VAL A 325 -21.86 7.29 19.35
C VAL A 325 -20.89 6.25 18.79
N SER A 326 -19.62 6.62 18.63
CA SER A 326 -18.59 5.77 18.04
C SER A 326 -18.06 4.75 19.05
N PRO A 327 -17.57 3.57 18.58
CA PRO A 327 -16.98 2.57 19.46
C PRO A 327 -15.81 3.13 20.27
N ILE A 328 -15.80 2.88 21.58
CA ILE A 328 -14.77 3.38 22.50
C ILE A 328 -13.56 2.44 22.57
N PHE A 329 -12.37 3.02 22.69
CA PHE A 329 -11.16 2.30 23.08
C PHE A 329 -10.98 2.37 24.59
N ASN A 330 -11.16 1.23 25.26
CA ASN A 330 -10.88 1.13 26.68
C ASN A 330 -9.41 0.76 26.91
N THR A 331 -8.57 1.78 27.05
CA THR A 331 -7.13 1.62 27.32
C THR A 331 -6.81 1.13 28.74
N ASP A 332 -7.80 0.95 29.61
CA ASP A 332 -7.58 0.38 30.95
C ASP A 332 -7.34 -1.15 30.91
N PHE A 333 -7.71 -1.79 29.78
CA PHE A 333 -7.52 -3.24 29.55
C PHE A 333 -6.34 -3.57 28.63
N VAL A 334 -5.35 -2.68 28.54
CA VAL A 334 -4.14 -2.96 27.74
C VAL A 334 -3.31 -4.03 28.43
N GLY A 335 -3.18 -5.19 27.77
CA GLY A 335 -2.34 -6.30 28.23
C GLY A 335 -0.86 -5.93 28.25
N ARG A 336 -0.12 -6.56 29.17
CA ARG A 336 1.35 -6.56 29.24
C ARG A 336 1.82 -8.00 29.01
N HIS A 337 3.00 -8.17 28.43
CA HIS A 337 3.63 -9.48 28.27
C HIS A 337 3.99 -10.11 29.61
#